data_AF-A0A849BLP9-F1
#
_entry.id   AF-A0A849BLP9-F1
#
_cell.length_a   1.000
_cell.length_b   1.000
_cell.length_c   1.000
_cell.angle_alpha   90.00
_cell.angle_beta   90.00
_cell.angle_gamma   90.00
#
_symmetry.space_group_name_H-M   'P 1'
#
loop_
_entity.id
_entity.type
_entity.pdbx_description
1 polymer ?
#
loop_
_entity_poly.entity_id
_entity_poly.type
_entity_poly.pdbx_seq_one_letter_code
_entity_poly.pdbx_strand_id
1 'polypeptide(L)'
;FLPVVVLAARTDRWTDVVAAHALCSVVSQLPLHVLARQPRVLARLAVLHSAAQLDGLRRAVATLRADLSGAVGPRVVDEALEALEAERLRLLDVERGAVLVEQALGGASVVPVL
;
A
#
# COMPACT_ATOMS: atom_id res chain seq x y z
N PHE A 1 14.84 0.14 -10.59
CA PHE A 1 15.38 1.51 -10.46
C PHE A 1 14.32 2.44 -9.89
N LEU A 2 14.24 2.55 -8.57
CA LEU A 2 13.84 3.77 -7.87
C LEU A 2 14.39 3.70 -6.42
N PRO A 3 15.01 4.77 -5.91
CA PRO A 3 15.80 4.75 -4.68
C PRO A 3 14.89 5.08 -3.49
N VAL A 4 14.23 4.08 -2.91
CA VAL A 4 13.30 4.31 -1.78
C VAL A 4 14.00 4.29 -0.41
N VAL A 5 15.25 3.88 -0.30
CA VAL A 5 15.78 3.47 1.01
C VAL A 5 16.75 4.46 1.69
N VAL A 6 17.36 5.42 0.99
CA VAL A 6 18.53 6.13 1.56
C VAL A 6 18.26 7.55 2.09
N LEU A 7 17.06 8.11 1.95
CA LEU A 7 16.77 9.49 2.41
C LEU A 7 15.94 9.60 3.70
N ALA A 8 15.67 8.49 4.38
CA ALA A 8 14.81 8.48 5.57
C ALA A 8 15.48 9.03 6.85
N ALA A 9 16.81 9.23 6.86
CA ALA A 9 17.52 9.57 8.09
C ALA A 9 17.79 11.08 8.30
N ARG A 10 17.48 11.98 7.35
CA ARG A 10 17.94 13.38 7.48
C ARG A 10 17.13 14.51 6.85
N THR A 11 15.95 14.27 6.29
CA THR A 11 15.12 15.36 5.75
C THR A 11 13.63 15.10 5.92
N ASP A 12 12.89 16.18 6.13
CA ASP A 12 11.46 16.39 6.43
C ASP A 12 10.46 15.81 5.40
N ARG A 13 10.89 14.85 4.56
CA ARG A 13 10.19 14.31 3.38
C ARG A 13 9.50 12.95 3.60
N TRP A 14 9.32 12.51 4.85
CA TRP A 14 8.57 11.28 5.15
C TRP A 14 7.12 11.31 4.64
N THR A 15 6.56 12.50 4.44
CA THR A 15 5.20 12.69 3.92
C THR A 15 5.11 12.19 2.51
N ASP A 16 6.19 12.28 1.72
CA ASP A 16 6.20 11.83 0.33
C ASP A 16 6.22 10.30 0.27
N VAL A 17 6.92 9.62 1.18
CA VAL A 17 6.95 8.15 1.26
C VAL A 17 5.61 7.58 1.73
N VAL A 18 4.95 8.28 2.66
CA VAL A 18 3.64 7.87 3.20
C VAL A 18 2.48 8.30 2.29
N ALA A 19 2.58 9.42 1.57
CA ALA A 19 1.57 9.89 0.64
C ALA A 19 1.70 9.28 -0.76
N ALA A 20 2.84 8.66 -1.10
CA ALA A 20 3.19 8.41 -2.49
C ALA A 20 2.17 7.58 -3.25
N HIS A 21 1.61 6.46 -2.77
CA HIS A 21 0.67 5.72 -3.61
C HIS A 21 -0.09 4.61 -2.86
N ALA A 22 -1.40 4.52 -3.10
CA ALA A 22 -2.41 3.56 -2.58
C ALA A 22 -3.22 3.96 -1.31
N LEU A 23 -2.92 5.08 -0.65
CA LEU A 23 -3.72 5.62 0.48
C LEU A 23 -4.75 6.69 0.08
N CYS A 24 -4.83 7.02 -1.21
CA CYS A 24 -5.45 8.24 -1.72
C CYS A 24 -6.98 8.35 -1.53
N SER A 25 -7.69 7.28 -1.18
CA SER A 25 -9.15 7.38 -0.89
C SER A 25 -9.45 7.65 0.59
N VAL A 26 -8.76 6.95 1.50
CA VAL A 26 -9.07 7.00 2.94
C VAL A 26 -8.25 8.08 3.67
N VAL A 27 -6.99 8.32 3.26
CA VAL A 27 -6.14 9.33 3.90
C VAL A 27 -6.34 10.74 3.33
N SER A 28 -6.80 10.87 2.08
CA SER A 28 -7.13 12.19 1.50
C SER A 28 -8.32 12.86 2.19
N GLN A 29 -9.20 12.08 2.81
CA GLN A 29 -10.31 12.58 3.63
C GLN A 29 -9.90 12.92 5.07
N LEU A 30 -8.71 12.47 5.50
CA LEU A 30 -8.21 12.81 6.82
C LEU A 30 -7.49 14.16 6.75
N PRO A 31 -7.70 15.04 7.75
CA PRO A 31 -6.97 16.30 7.80
C PRO A 31 -5.46 16.04 7.93
N LEU A 32 -4.73 16.22 6.82
CA LEU A 32 -3.27 16.07 6.71
C LEU A 32 -2.52 16.85 7.80
N HIS A 33 -3.08 17.97 8.26
CA HIS A 33 -2.49 18.78 9.34
C HIS A 33 -2.50 18.10 10.72
N VAL A 34 -3.46 17.20 11.00
CA VAL A 34 -3.50 16.40 12.23
C VAL A 34 -2.51 15.25 12.13
N LEU A 35 -2.47 14.61 10.97
CA LEU A 35 -1.67 13.43 10.71
C LEU A 35 -0.17 13.74 10.55
N ALA A 36 0.19 14.89 9.99
CA ALA A 36 1.57 15.37 9.89
C ALA A 36 2.24 15.56 11.25
N ARG A 37 1.46 15.78 12.32
CA ARG A 37 1.96 15.87 13.70
C ARG A 37 2.17 14.50 14.36
N GLN A 38 1.65 13.43 13.76
CA GLN A 38 1.66 12.07 14.32
C GLN A 38 2.10 11.06 13.25
N PRO A 39 3.38 11.11 12.79
CA PRO A 39 3.87 10.26 11.71
C PRO A 39 3.76 8.76 11.99
N ARG A 40 3.78 8.35 13.27
CA ARG A 40 3.58 6.95 13.67
C ARG A 40 2.15 6.46 13.40
N VAL A 41 1.15 7.31 13.61
CA VAL A 41 -0.26 6.98 13.31
C VAL A 41 -0.44 6.79 11.81
N LEU A 42 0.16 7.68 11.02
CA LEU A 42 0.18 7.58 9.56
C LEU A 42 0.79 6.27 9.07
N ALA A 43 1.96 5.90 9.58
CA ALA A 43 2.61 4.65 9.22
C ALA A 43 1.75 3.44 9.60
N ARG A 44 1.14 3.44 10.79
CA ARG A 44 0.23 2.37 11.22
C ARG A 44 -0.98 2.22 10.28
N LEU A 45 -1.60 3.34 9.91
CA LEU A 45 -2.73 3.34 8.99
C LEU A 45 -2.33 2.85 7.59
N ALA A 46 -1.14 3.22 7.12
CA ALA A 46 -0.60 2.72 5.86
C ALA A 46 -0.50 1.19 5.85
N VAL A 47 0.08 0.60 6.89
CA VAL A 47 0.19 -0.86 7.06
C VAL A 47 -1.18 -1.53 7.10
N LEU A 48 -2.10 -1.02 7.91
CA LEU A 48 -3.44 -1.60 8.04
C LEU A 48 -4.22 -1.53 6.72
N HIS A 49 -4.09 -0.43 6.00
CA HIS A 49 -4.81 -0.21 4.75
C HIS A 49 -4.26 -1.08 3.62
N SER A 50 -2.94 -1.16 3.47
CA SER A 50 -2.32 -2.03 2.46
C SER A 50 -2.62 -3.49 2.72
N ALA A 51 -2.59 -3.94 3.99
CA ALA A 51 -2.98 -5.29 4.37
C ALA A 51 -4.44 -5.60 3.99
N ALA A 52 -5.37 -4.68 4.29
CA ALA A 52 -6.78 -4.84 3.94
C ALA A 52 -7.01 -4.90 2.41
N GLN A 53 -6.27 -4.10 1.63
CA GLN A 53 -6.32 -4.14 0.17
C GLN A 53 -5.78 -5.47 -0.38
N LEU A 54 -4.64 -5.95 0.15
CA LEU A 54 -4.07 -7.25 -0.23
C LEU A 54 -5.04 -8.40 0.05
N ASP A 55 -5.73 -8.37 1.20
CA ASP A 55 -6.80 -9.33 1.51
C ASP A 55 -7.98 -9.22 0.55
N GLY A 56 -8.36 -8.00 0.16
CA GLY A 56 -9.38 -7.74 -0.86
C GLY A 56 -9.01 -8.32 -2.21
N LEU A 57 -7.78 -8.10 -2.67
CA LEU A 57 -7.26 -8.66 -3.93
C LEU A 57 -7.22 -10.18 -3.90
N ARG A 58 -6.77 -10.78 -2.80
CA ARG A 58 -6.78 -12.23 -2.62
C ARG A 58 -8.18 -12.81 -2.78
N ARG A 59 -9.20 -12.18 -2.18
CA ARG A 59 -10.60 -12.58 -2.36
C ARG A 59 -11.05 -12.40 -3.80
N ALA A 60 -10.78 -11.25 -4.41
CA ALA A 60 -11.15 -10.95 -5.79
C ALA A 60 -10.59 -12.01 -6.75
N VAL A 61 -9.29 -12.32 -6.69
CA VAL A 61 -8.68 -13.36 -7.55
C VAL A 61 -9.36 -14.73 -7.36
N ALA A 62 -9.80 -15.06 -6.15
CA ALA A 62 -10.48 -16.32 -5.86
C ALA A 62 -11.92 -16.39 -6.38
N THR A 63 -12.64 -15.28 -6.47
CA THR A 63 -14.09 -15.28 -6.73
C THR A 63 -14.52 -14.60 -8.03
N LEU A 64 -13.72 -13.70 -8.61
CA LEU A 64 -14.15 -12.77 -9.68
C LEU A 64 -14.79 -13.46 -10.89
N ARG A 65 -14.25 -14.61 -11.33
CA ARG A 65 -14.83 -15.39 -12.44
C ARG A 65 -16.24 -15.89 -12.15
N ALA A 66 -16.47 -16.36 -10.92
CA ALA A 66 -17.79 -16.80 -10.49
C ALA A 66 -18.73 -15.61 -10.30
N ASP A 67 -18.25 -14.56 -9.63
CA ASP A 67 -19.03 -13.35 -9.31
C ASP A 67 -19.53 -12.62 -10.56
N LEU A 68 -18.75 -12.65 -11.66
CA LEU A 68 -19.07 -11.96 -12.91
C LEU A 68 -19.56 -12.89 -14.02
N SER A 69 -19.82 -14.16 -13.72
CA SER A 69 -20.32 -15.13 -14.69
C SER A 69 -21.64 -14.66 -15.31
N GLY A 70 -21.68 -14.61 -16.64
CA GLY A 70 -22.87 -14.17 -17.40
C GLY A 70 -23.09 -12.65 -17.44
N ALA A 71 -22.36 -11.86 -16.65
CA ALA A 71 -22.43 -10.40 -16.68
C ALA A 71 -21.46 -9.77 -17.69
N VAL A 72 -20.28 -10.38 -17.86
CA VAL A 72 -19.25 -9.95 -18.82
C VAL A 72 -18.65 -11.15 -19.56
N GLY A 73 -18.02 -10.89 -20.71
CA GLY A 73 -17.31 -11.92 -21.46
C GLY A 73 -16.07 -12.44 -20.71
N PRO A 74 -15.68 -13.71 -20.89
CA PRO A 74 -14.56 -14.33 -20.17
C PRO A 74 -13.24 -13.58 -20.34
N ARG A 75 -12.99 -13.05 -21.54
CA ARG A 75 -11.80 -12.23 -21.84
C ARG A 75 -11.68 -11.00 -20.95
N VAL A 76 -12.79 -10.32 -20.65
CA VAL A 76 -12.79 -9.14 -19.77
C VAL A 76 -12.40 -9.53 -18.34
N VAL A 77 -12.85 -10.70 -17.88
CA VAL A 77 -12.48 -11.21 -16.55
C VAL A 77 -10.99 -11.58 -16.49
N ASP A 78 -10.46 -12.19 -17.54
CA ASP A 78 -9.04 -12.55 -17.60
C ASP A 78 -8.16 -11.28 -17.60
N GLU A 79 -8.50 -10.27 -18.41
CA GLU A 79 -7.81 -8.96 -18.41
C GLU A 79 -7.88 -8.27 -17.03
N ALA A 80 -9.04 -8.36 -16.35
CA ALA A 80 -9.18 -7.82 -14.99
C ALA A 80 -8.29 -8.58 -13.98
N LEU A 81 -8.21 -9.90 -14.06
CA LEU A 81 -7.37 -10.71 -13.16
C LEU A 81 -5.88 -10.41 -13.36
N GLU A 82 -5.42 -10.20 -14.60
CA GLU A 82 -4.05 -9.76 -14.88
C GLU A 82 -3.76 -8.39 -14.23
N ALA A 83 -4.68 -7.45 -14.35
CA ALA A 83 -4.54 -6.14 -13.71
C ALA A 83 -4.50 -6.23 -12.18
N LEU A 84 -5.32 -7.11 -11.57
CA LEU A 84 -5.31 -7.34 -10.13
C LEU A 84 -3.99 -7.95 -9.64
N GLU A 85 -3.36 -8.82 -10.41
CA GLU A 85 -2.06 -9.39 -10.04
C GLU A 85 -0.94 -8.35 -10.11
N ALA A 86 -0.95 -7.50 -11.14
CA ALA A 86 -0.01 -6.37 -11.23
C ALA A 86 -0.17 -5.41 -10.04
N GLU A 87 -1.42 -5.13 -9.65
CA GLU A 87 -1.70 -4.29 -8.47
C GLU A 87 -1.27 -4.96 -7.17
N ARG A 88 -1.42 -6.29 -7.04
CA ARG A 88 -0.97 -7.05 -5.87
C ARG A 88 0.53 -6.89 -5.65
N LEU A 89 1.34 -7.01 -6.70
CA LEU A 89 2.79 -6.83 -6.62
C LEU A 89 3.13 -5.41 -6.16
N ARG A 90 2.47 -4.41 -6.73
CA ARG A 90 2.64 -3.01 -6.33
C ARG A 90 2.30 -2.78 -4.85
N LEU A 91 1.21 -3.37 -4.36
CA LEU A 91 0.78 -3.23 -2.97
C LEU A 91 1.68 -3.98 -1.97
N LEU A 92 2.27 -5.11 -2.35
CA LEU A 92 3.26 -5.80 -1.52
C LEU A 92 4.49 -4.91 -1.28
N ASP A 93 4.95 -4.19 -2.30
CA ASP A 93 6.08 -3.27 -2.14
C ASP A 93 5.72 -2.07 -1.25
N VAL A 94 4.50 -1.55 -1.37
CA VAL A 94 3.98 -0.49 -0.49
C VAL A 94 3.88 -0.98 0.96
N GLU A 95 3.31 -2.17 1.19
CA GLU A 95 3.14 -2.73 2.53
C GLU A 95 4.48 -2.95 3.23
N ARG A 96 5.45 -3.53 2.52
CA ARG A 96 6.83 -3.63 3.01
C ARG A 96 7.39 -2.28 3.41
N GLY A 97 7.30 -1.28 2.53
CA GLY A 97 7.78 0.08 2.81
C GLY A 97 7.12 0.69 4.06
N ALA A 98 5.80 0.55 4.18
CA ALA A 98 5.03 1.04 5.31
C ALA A 98 5.43 0.37 6.63
N VAL A 99 5.65 -0.94 6.63
CA VAL A 99 6.12 -1.69 7.81
C VAL A 99 7.50 -1.21 8.25
N LEU A 100 8.45 -1.03 7.31
CA LEU A 100 9.79 -0.54 7.64
C LEU A 100 9.74 0.88 8.25
N VAL A 101 8.90 1.76 7.72
CA VAL A 101 8.68 3.11 8.27
C VAL A 101 8.05 3.06 9.66
N GLU A 102 7.02 2.24 9.86
CA GLU A 102 6.38 2.05 11.17
C GLU A 102 7.38 1.58 12.23
N GLN A 103 8.21 0.59 11.87
CA GLN A 103 9.26 0.07 12.73
C GLN A 103 10.32 1.14 13.07
N ALA A 104 10.81 1.87 12.08
CA ALA A 104 11.80 2.94 12.28
C ALA A 104 11.26 4.05 13.21
N LEU A 105 10.01 4.47 13.02
CA LEU A 105 9.34 5.44 13.90
C LEU A 105 9.07 4.90 15.31
N GLY A 106 8.99 3.58 15.47
CA GLY A 106 8.89 2.88 16.75
C GLY A 106 10.22 2.78 17.52
N GLY A 107 11.32 3.29 16.96
CA GLY A 107 12.66 3.19 17.57
C GLY A 107 13.39 1.87 17.23
N ALA A 108 12.87 1.07 16.29
CA ALA A 108 13.58 -0.11 15.82
C ALA A 108 14.65 0.27 14.79
N SER A 109 15.82 -0.35 14.89
CA SER A 109 16.83 -0.32 13.82
C SER A 109 16.38 -1.28 12.72
N VAL A 110 16.06 -0.72 11.54
CA VAL A 110 15.56 -1.48 10.40
C VAL A 110 16.63 -1.49 9.31
N VAL A 111 17.15 -2.68 8.98
CA VAL A 111 18.06 -2.89 7.86
C VAL A 111 17.30 -3.67 6.79
N PRO A 112 16.98 -3.08 5.62
CA PRO A 112 16.35 -3.81 4.54
C PRO A 112 17.34 -4.81 3.95
N VAL A 113 16.92 -6.07 3.87
CA VAL A 113 17.67 -7.13 3.18
C VAL A 113 17.30 -7.05 1.69
N LEU A 114 18.28 -6.71 0.86
CA LEU A 114 18.18 -6.65 -0.61
C LEU A 114 18.28 -8.03 -1.24
#